data_AF-A0A9E4G4X4-F1
#
_entry.id   AF-A0A9E4G4X4-F1
#
_cell.length_a   1.000
_cell.length_b   1.000
_cell.length_c   1.000
_cell.angle_alpha   90.00
_cell.angle_beta   90.00
_cell.angle_gamma   90.00
#
_symmetry.space_group_name_H-M   'P 1'
#
loop_
_entity.id
_entity.type
_entity.pdbx_description
1 polymer ?
#
loop_
_entity_poly.entity_id
_entity_poly.type
_entity_poly.pdbx_seq_one_letter_code
_entity_poly.pdbx_strand_id
1 'polypeptide(L)'
;MRHSADFGADEIISPLDERIIAGASEAMEAGQTHYVDVPGIGPLREALADFLNNSCGSAYASGNIIITAGVQEARFLTIQKIGEM
;
A
#
# COMPACT_ATOMS: atom_id res chain seq x y z
N MET A 1 -18.67 13.64 -31.60
CA MET A 1 -19.24 12.94 -30.43
C MET A 1 -18.38 13.30 -29.23
N ARG A 2 -18.82 14.21 -28.35
CA ARG A 2 -18.04 14.59 -27.16
C ARG A 2 -18.32 13.56 -26.06
N HIS A 3 -17.31 12.87 -25.58
CA HIS A 3 -17.41 12.06 -24.37
C HIS A 3 -17.76 12.99 -23.20
N SER A 4 -18.89 12.78 -22.54
CA SER A 4 -19.16 13.37 -21.23
C SER A 4 -18.17 12.77 -20.23
N ALA A 5 -17.49 13.61 -19.45
CA ALA A 5 -16.64 13.10 -18.37
C ALA A 5 -17.51 12.35 -17.35
N ASP A 6 -17.08 11.14 -16.98
CA ASP A 6 -17.72 10.32 -15.96
C ASP A 6 -17.27 10.79 -14.57
N PHE A 7 -18.23 11.15 -13.71
CA PHE A 7 -18.02 11.60 -12.34
C PHE A 7 -18.49 10.58 -11.30
N GLY A 8 -18.87 9.36 -11.72
CA GLY A 8 -19.31 8.29 -10.82
C GLY A 8 -18.17 7.46 -10.23
N ALA A 9 -16.93 7.67 -10.66
CA ALA A 9 -15.77 6.98 -10.14
C ALA A 9 -15.26 7.64 -8.84
N ASP A 10 -15.08 6.82 -7.79
CA ASP A 10 -14.52 7.26 -6.51
C ASP A 10 -12.98 7.22 -6.49
N GLU A 11 -12.35 6.85 -7.60
CA GLU A 11 -10.89 6.74 -7.73
C GLU A 11 -10.32 7.87 -8.58
N ILE A 12 -9.13 8.34 -8.19
CA ILE A 12 -8.40 9.34 -8.96
C ILE A 12 -7.85 8.66 -10.22
N ILE A 13 -8.44 8.98 -11.37
CA ILE A 13 -7.87 8.61 -12.67
C ILE A 13 -6.81 9.67 -13.04
N SER A 14 -5.59 9.47 -12.55
CA SER A 14 -4.41 10.28 -12.88
C SER A 14 -3.26 9.37 -13.29
N PRO A 15 -2.35 9.82 -14.17
CA PRO A 15 -1.10 9.11 -14.41
C PRO A 15 -0.34 8.85 -13.10
N LEU A 16 0.20 7.64 -12.96
CA LEU A 16 1.12 7.29 -11.88
C LEU A 16 2.48 7.95 -12.12
N ASP A 17 3.21 8.22 -11.03
CA ASP A 17 4.58 8.71 -11.09
C ASP A 17 5.48 7.68 -11.82
N GLU A 18 6.27 8.14 -12.79
CA GLU A 18 7.12 7.28 -13.61
C GLU A 18 8.11 6.46 -12.78
N ARG A 19 8.55 6.97 -11.62
CA ARG A 19 9.45 6.25 -10.71
C ARG A 19 8.80 4.98 -10.12
N ILE A 20 7.49 5.02 -9.88
CA ILE A 20 6.73 3.89 -9.36
C ILE A 20 6.55 2.82 -10.45
N ILE A 21 6.26 3.26 -11.68
CA ILE A 21 6.16 2.37 -12.85
C ILE A 21 7.50 1.68 -13.10
N ALA A 22 8.60 2.44 -13.10
CA ALA A 22 9.95 1.89 -13.29
C ALA A 22 10.31 0.86 -12.20
N GLY A 23 10.08 1.19 -10.92
CA GLY A 23 10.37 0.26 -9.82
C GLY A 23 9.57 -1.05 -9.89
N ALA A 24 8.32 -0.99 -10.35
CA ALA A 24 7.53 -2.20 -10.59
C ALA A 24 8.10 -3.03 -11.76
N SER A 25 8.51 -2.39 -12.86
CA SER A 25 9.15 -3.08 -14.00
C SER A 25 10.45 -3.77 -13.59
N GLU A 26 11.32 -3.06 -12.88
CA GLU A 26 12.60 -3.59 -12.39
C GLU A 26 12.40 -4.79 -11.46
N ALA A 27 11.41 -4.73 -10.55
CA ALA A 27 11.10 -5.85 -9.66
C ALA A 27 10.63 -7.09 -10.44
N MET A 28 9.81 -6.90 -11.49
CA MET A 28 9.36 -7.99 -12.37
C MET A 28 10.53 -8.59 -13.16
N GLU A 29 11.37 -7.75 -13.77
CA GLU A 29 12.55 -8.17 -14.53
C GLU A 29 13.57 -8.91 -13.66
N ALA A 30 13.70 -8.51 -12.39
CA ALA A 30 14.54 -9.17 -11.40
C ALA A 30 13.92 -10.46 -10.82
N GLY A 31 12.72 -10.86 -11.24
CA GLY A 31 12.06 -12.09 -10.79
C GLY A 31 11.47 -12.03 -9.39
N GLN A 32 11.17 -10.84 -8.85
CA GLN A 32 10.55 -10.67 -7.53
C GLN A 32 9.03 -10.95 -7.59
N THR A 33 8.67 -12.18 -7.98
CA THR A 33 7.27 -12.61 -8.24
C THR A 33 6.79 -13.72 -7.30
N HIS A 34 7.64 -14.12 -6.36
CA HIS A 34 7.33 -15.15 -5.37
C HIS A 34 6.66 -14.57 -4.12
N TYR A 35 6.08 -15.45 -3.30
CA TYR A 35 5.53 -15.06 -2.01
C TYR A 35 6.57 -14.38 -1.13
N VAL A 36 6.11 -13.35 -0.43
CA VAL A 36 6.87 -12.63 0.58
C VAL A 36 6.38 -13.01 1.97
N ASP A 37 7.05 -12.49 3.00
CA ASP A 37 6.58 -12.62 4.37
C ASP A 37 5.14 -12.10 4.50
N VAL A 38 4.31 -12.79 5.30
CA VAL A 38 2.90 -12.46 5.52
C VAL A 38 2.65 -10.97 5.82
N PRO A 39 3.42 -10.29 6.70
CA PRO A 39 3.19 -8.86 6.96
C PRO A 39 3.64 -7.93 5.82
N GLY A 40 4.29 -8.44 4.78
CA GLY A 40 4.93 -7.70 3.70
C GLY A 40 6.46 -7.62 3.85
N ILE A 41 7.12 -7.22 2.76
CA ILE A 41 8.59 -7.12 2.71
C ILE A 41 9.14 -6.14 3.75
N GLY A 42 10.27 -6.49 4.36
CA GLY A 42 10.94 -5.67 5.39
C GLY A 42 11.15 -4.21 4.99
N PRO A 43 11.77 -3.92 3.82
CA PRO A 43 12.07 -2.55 3.41
C PRO A 43 10.83 -1.65 3.30
N LEU A 44 9.70 -2.18 2.83
CA LEU A 44 8.46 -1.39 2.73
C LEU A 44 7.86 -1.08 4.10
N ARG A 45 7.92 -2.04 5.04
CA ARG A 45 7.43 -1.84 6.41
C ARG A 45 8.27 -0.81 7.17
N GLU A 46 9.59 -0.83 6.98
CA GLU A 46 10.51 0.17 7.55
C GLU A 46 10.23 1.56 6.98
N ALA A 47 10.16 1.69 5.65
CA ALA A 47 9.87 2.96 5.00
C ALA A 47 8.52 3.56 5.43
N LEU A 48 7.49 2.72 5.62
CA LEU A 48 6.18 3.19 6.08
C LEU A 48 6.20 3.63 7.55
N ALA A 49 6.94 2.93 8.42
CA ALA A 49 7.11 3.35 9.81
C ALA A 49 7.80 4.71 9.89
N ASP A 50 8.87 4.91 9.12
CA ASP A 50 9.59 6.19 9.04
C ASP A 50 8.69 7.30 8.49
N PHE A 51 7.92 7.02 7.44
CA PHE A 51 6.96 7.97 6.89
C PHE A 51 5.93 8.41 7.94
N LEU A 52 5.33 7.47 8.67
CA LEU A 52 4.32 7.77 9.69
C LEU A 52 4.92 8.55 10.87
N ASN A 53 6.11 8.17 11.33
CA ASN A 53 6.76 8.85 12.44
C ASN A 53 7.11 10.29 12.06
N ASN A 54 7.59 10.52 10.83
CA ASN A 54 7.93 11.85 10.34
C ASN A 54 6.70 12.73 10.02
N SER A 55 5.63 12.14 9.49
CA SER A 55 4.44 12.89 9.04
C SER A 55 3.38 13.07 10.11
N CYS A 56 3.26 12.12 11.05
CA CYS A 56 2.21 12.10 12.07
C CYS A 56 2.76 12.21 13.51
N GLY A 57 4.08 12.25 13.71
CA GLY A 57 4.68 12.30 15.05
C GLY A 57 4.46 11.00 15.86
N SER A 58 4.28 9.87 15.17
CA SER A 58 4.11 8.56 15.79
C SER A 58 5.44 7.94 16.25
N ALA A 59 5.35 6.78 16.91
CA ALA A 59 6.51 5.99 17.34
C ALA A 59 6.33 4.50 16.95
N TYR A 60 5.98 4.25 15.69
CA TYR A 60 5.84 2.90 15.15
C TYR A 60 7.19 2.31 14.74
N ALA A 61 7.36 1.02 15.00
CA ALA A 61 8.42 0.20 14.42
C ALA A 61 7.87 -0.64 13.26
N SER A 62 8.74 -1.21 12.42
CA SER A 62 8.33 -2.06 11.29
C SER A 62 7.52 -3.31 11.71
N GLY A 63 7.65 -3.74 12.98
CA GLY A 63 6.85 -4.81 13.58
C GLY A 63 5.41 -4.39 13.95
N ASN A 64 5.11 -3.08 13.96
CA ASN A 64 3.75 -2.57 14.13
C ASN A 64 3.01 -2.41 12.80
N ILE A 65 3.65 -2.72 11.67
CA ILE A 65 3.13 -2.46 10.32
C ILE A 65 2.83 -3.78 9.61
N ILE A 66 1.64 -3.86 9.01
CA ILE A 66 1.24 -4.90 8.05
C ILE A 66 0.85 -4.22 6.73
N ILE A 67 1.34 -4.76 5.61
CA ILE A 67 0.98 -4.32 4.27
C ILE A 67 -0.15 -5.20 3.75
N THR A 68 -1.21 -4.57 3.23
CA THR A 68 -2.38 -5.26 2.68
C THR A 68 -2.58 -4.91 1.22
N ALA A 69 -3.39 -5.70 0.50
CA ALA A 69 -3.85 -5.41 -0.86
C ALA A 69 -4.92 -4.31 -0.86
N GLY A 70 -4.51 -3.12 -0.45
CA GLY A 70 -5.36 -1.94 -0.37
C GLY A 70 -6.12 -1.78 0.95
N VAL A 71 -6.82 -0.65 1.07
CA VAL A 71 -7.44 -0.20 2.32
C VAL A 71 -8.64 -1.05 2.76
N GLN A 72 -9.33 -1.71 1.82
CA GLN A 72 -10.49 -2.54 2.14
C GLN A 72 -10.10 -3.74 3.00
N GLU A 73 -9.02 -4.44 2.63
CA GLU A 73 -8.48 -5.54 3.41
C GLU A 73 -7.99 -5.07 4.79
N ALA A 74 -7.26 -3.95 4.86
CA ALA A 74 -6.79 -3.39 6.12
C ALA A 74 -7.95 -3.13 7.10
N ARG A 75 -9.05 -2.54 6.62
CA ARG A 75 -10.25 -2.28 7.43
C ARG A 75 -10.92 -3.58 7.87
N PHE A 76 -11.07 -4.54 6.96
CA PHE A 76 -11.68 -5.83 7.26
C PHE A 76 -10.92 -6.56 8.37
N LEU A 77 -9.60 -6.70 8.23
CA LEU A 77 -8.74 -7.36 9.21
C LEU A 77 -8.78 -6.64 10.57
N THR A 78 -8.75 -5.31 10.57
CA THR A 78 -8.83 -4.50 11.79
C THR A 78 -10.14 -4.75 12.54
N ILE A 79 -11.27 -4.73 11.85
CA ILE A 79 -12.59 -4.95 12.45
C ILE A 79 -12.70 -6.39 12.98
N GLN A 80 -12.28 -7.39 12.19
CA GLN A 80 -12.26 -8.78 12.62
C GLN A 80 -11.44 -8.95 13.92
N LYS A 81 -10.23 -8.38 13.97
CA LYS A 81 -9.35 -8.56 15.12
C LYS A 81 -9.79 -7.80 16.37
N ILE A 82 -10.36 -6.60 16.22
CA ILE A 82 -10.88 -5.85 17.37
C ILE A 82 -12.20 -6.46 17.87
N GLY A 83 -13.04 -6.99 16.98
CA GLY A 83 -14.34 -7.59 17.35
C GLY A 83 -14.23 -9.00 17.95
N GLU A 84 -13.08 -9.67 17.79
CA GLU A 84 -12.77 -10.95 18.45
C GLU A 84 -12.26 -10.79 19.90
N MET A 85 -12.07 -9.55 20.39
CA MET A 85 -11.74 -9.26 21.79
C MET A 85 -12.97 -9.33 22.70
#